data_AF-A0A950YGA4-F1
#
_entry.id   AF-A0A950YGA4-F1
#
_cell.length_a   1.000
_cell.length_b   1.000
_cell.length_c   1.000
_cell.angle_alpha   90.00
_cell.angle_beta   90.00
_cell.angle_gamma   90.00
#
_symmetry.space_group_name_H-M   'P 1'
#
loop_
_entity.id
_entity.type
_entity.pdbx_description
1 polymer ?
#
loop_
_entity_poly.entity_id
_entity_poly.type
_entity_poly.pdbx_seq_one_letter_code
_entity_poly.pdbx_strand_id
1 'polypeptide(L)'
;MPAAHFTNLVIVVAVGLLAPLGFFPRLRLPAIVLAIVLGIIIGPSGLGWVTPDLPVSVLTLIGLAFMLFLSGLEIDVDRLRGRILRLTALGFAASFPIAVVVGLGLQAGGFVKSPLFVAIVLLATS
;
A
#
# COMPACT_ATOMS: atom_id res chain seq x y z
N MET A 1 10.22 -30.02 4.74
CA MET A 1 9.64 -28.67 4.53
C MET A 1 9.73 -27.93 5.86
N PRO A 2 10.18 -26.67 5.92
CA PRO A 2 10.14 -25.92 7.18
C PRO A 2 8.69 -25.90 7.69
N ALA A 3 8.50 -26.17 8.98
CA ALA A 3 7.18 -26.12 9.58
C ALA A 3 6.63 -24.69 9.46
N ALA A 4 5.42 -24.53 8.93
CA ALA A 4 4.76 -23.23 8.89
C ALA A 4 4.38 -22.84 10.32
N HIS A 5 5.00 -21.78 10.83
CA HIS A 5 4.65 -21.18 12.12
C HIS A 5 3.61 -20.07 11.87
N PHE A 6 2.41 -20.20 12.44
CA PHE A 6 1.33 -19.24 12.21
C PHE A 6 1.25 -18.11 13.24
N THR A 7 2.15 -18.09 14.22
CA THR A 7 2.16 -17.09 15.30
C THR A 7 2.24 -15.67 14.76
N ASN A 8 3.14 -15.43 13.82
CA ASN A 8 3.33 -14.11 13.20
C ASN A 8 2.06 -13.67 12.46
N LEU A 9 1.44 -14.59 11.72
CA LEU A 9 0.18 -14.35 11.03
C LEU A 9 -0.95 -13.96 12.00
N VAL A 10 -1.10 -14.71 13.09
CA VAL A 10 -2.14 -14.44 14.10
C VAL A 10 -1.95 -13.07 14.72
N ILE A 11 -0.71 -12.70 15.06
CA ILE A 11 -0.42 -11.37 15.61
C ILE A 11 -0.75 -10.27 14.59
N VAL A 12 -0.31 -10.42 13.34
CA VAL A 12 -0.58 -9.43 12.27
C VAL A 12 -2.08 -9.25 12.04
N VAL A 13 -2.85 -10.34 11.96
CA VAL A 13 -4.30 -10.29 11.75
C VAL A 13 -5.00 -9.67 12.95
N ALA A 14 -4.62 -10.05 14.18
CA ALA A 14 -5.21 -9.49 15.39
C ALA A 14 -4.95 -7.98 15.50
N VAL A 15 -3.72 -7.54 15.28
CA VAL A 15 -3.35 -6.12 15.30
C VAL A 15 -4.06 -5.35 14.17
N GLY A 16 -4.11 -5.92 12.97
CA GLY A 16 -4.81 -5.32 11.82
C GLY A 16 -6.31 -5.13 12.06
N LEU A 17 -6.96 -6.10 12.73
CA LEU A 17 -8.37 -6.01 13.11
C LEU A 17 -8.62 -4.94 14.19
N LEU A 18 -7.67 -4.75 15.09
CA LEU A 18 -7.76 -3.74 16.15
C LEU A 18 -7.40 -2.33 15.65
N ALA A 19 -6.67 -2.19 14.54
CA ALA A 19 -6.22 -0.89 14.03
C ALA A 19 -7.35 0.14 13.81
N PRO A 20 -8.52 -0.21 13.23
CA PRO A 20 -9.64 0.71 13.08
C PRO A 20 -10.30 1.10 14.41
N LEU A 21 -10.11 0.30 15.47
CA LEU A 21 -10.65 0.59 16.82
C LEU A 21 -9.77 1.58 17.59
N GLY A 22 -8.64 2.03 17.02
CA GLY A 22 -7.71 2.95 17.65
C GLY A 22 -8.41 4.20 18.19
N PHE A 23 -8.46 4.33 19.51
CA PHE A 23 -9.06 5.44 20.23
C PHE A 23 -8.17 6.70 20.16
N PHE A 24 -8.12 7.33 18.99
CA PHE A 24 -7.67 8.72 18.86
C PHE A 24 -8.80 9.62 18.33
N PRO A 25 -9.91 9.79 19.06
CA PRO A 25 -11.06 10.58 18.60
C PRO A 25 -10.70 12.05 18.29
N ARG A 26 -9.57 12.54 18.82
CA ARG A 26 -9.04 13.88 18.54
C ARG A 26 -8.20 13.96 17.25
N LEU A 27 -7.59 12.86 16.80
CA LEU A 27 -6.84 12.81 15.55
C LEU A 27 -7.64 11.97 14.55
N ARG A 28 -8.24 12.62 13.54
CA ARG A 28 -8.99 11.99 12.45
C ARG A 28 -8.05 11.23 11.49
N LEU A 29 -7.36 10.21 11.99
CA LEU A 29 -6.42 9.42 11.22
C LEU A 29 -7.18 8.32 10.43
N PRO A 30 -6.87 8.13 9.14
CA PRO A 30 -7.37 6.99 8.38
C PRO A 30 -6.92 5.67 9.04
N ALA A 31 -7.80 4.66 9.04
CA ALA A 31 -7.52 3.37 9.65
C ALA A 31 -6.25 2.71 9.07
N ILE A 32 -5.98 2.89 7.77
CA ILE A 32 -4.78 2.35 7.12
C ILE A 32 -3.48 2.95 7.70
N VAL A 33 -3.49 4.22 8.09
CA VAL A 33 -2.32 4.86 8.71
C VAL A 33 -2.03 4.23 10.07
N LEU A 34 -3.08 3.96 10.86
CA LEU A 34 -2.93 3.27 12.15
C LEU A 34 -2.41 1.84 11.95
N ALA A 35 -2.91 1.11 10.96
CA ALA A 35 -2.44 -0.23 10.63
C ALA A 35 -0.94 -0.24 10.26
N ILE A 36 -0.49 0.71 9.44
CA ILE A 36 0.93 0.85 9.06
C ILE A 36 1.79 1.16 10.29
N VAL A 37 1.38 2.13 11.12
CA VAL A 37 2.12 2.51 12.32
C VAL A 37 2.23 1.33 13.29
N LEU A 38 1.13 0.62 13.55
CA LEU A 38 1.14 -0.57 14.40
C LEU A 38 2.05 -1.66 13.82
N GLY A 39 2.01 -1.86 12.50
CA GLY A 39 2.92 -2.78 11.80
C GLY A 39 4.39 -2.43 11.98
N ILE A 40 4.76 -1.14 11.89
CA ILE A 40 6.12 -0.66 12.16
C ILE A 40 6.50 -0.92 13.63
N ILE A 41 5.59 -0.66 14.57
CA ILE A 41 5.83 -0.85 16.01
C ILE A 41 6.08 -2.31 16.34
N ILE A 42 5.26 -3.25 15.86
CA ILE A 42 5.41 -4.68 16.19
C ILE A 42 6.49 -5.37 15.33
N GLY A 43 6.83 -4.77 14.19
CA GLY A 43 7.76 -5.31 13.23
C GLY A 43 9.23 -5.13 13.62
N PRO A 44 10.17 -5.54 12.74
CA PRO A 44 11.60 -5.54 13.03
C PRO A 44 12.19 -4.15 13.30
N SER A 45 11.59 -3.10 12.74
CA SER A 45 12.01 -1.71 12.95
C SER A 45 11.62 -1.15 14.32
N GLY A 46 10.70 -1.81 15.04
CA GLY A 46 10.20 -1.41 16.36
C GLY A 46 10.58 -2.44 17.43
N LEU A 47 9.58 -3.18 17.92
CA LEU A 47 9.69 -4.15 19.00
C LEU A 47 10.27 -5.51 18.55
N GLY A 48 10.25 -5.79 17.25
CA GLY A 48 10.77 -7.05 16.68
C GLY A 48 9.98 -8.30 17.04
N TRP A 49 8.72 -8.16 17.47
CA TRP A 49 7.86 -9.30 17.84
C TRP A 49 7.40 -10.11 16.63
N VAL A 50 7.26 -9.46 15.48
CA VAL A 50 6.82 -10.08 14.24
C VAL A 50 7.89 -9.90 13.18
N THR A 51 8.24 -11.00 12.51
CA THR A 51 9.05 -11.00 11.30
C THR A 51 8.22 -11.55 10.12
N PRO A 52 8.30 -10.94 8.93
CA PRO A 52 7.57 -11.45 7.78
C PRO A 52 8.05 -12.87 7.42
N ASP A 53 7.15 -13.83 7.53
CA ASP A 53 7.38 -15.23 7.17
C ASP A 53 6.44 -15.66 6.02
N LEU A 54 6.57 -16.91 5.58
CA LEU A 54 5.81 -17.39 4.41
C LEU A 54 4.29 -17.21 4.57
N PRO A 55 3.64 -17.56 5.70
CA PRO A 55 2.20 -17.34 5.89
C PRO A 55 1.79 -15.87 5.78
N VAL A 56 2.53 -14.95 6.42
CA VAL A 56 2.27 -13.50 6.33
C VAL A 56 2.42 -13.00 4.90
N SER A 57 3.45 -13.47 4.18
CA SER A 57 3.72 -13.07 2.80
C SER A 57 2.60 -13.54 1.85
N VAL A 58 2.14 -14.78 2.01
CA VAL A 58 1.01 -15.33 1.23
C VAL A 58 -0.27 -14.56 1.53
N LEU A 59 -0.58 -14.28 2.80
CA LEU A 59 -1.75 -13.48 3.16
C LEU A 59 -1.68 -12.07 2.57
N THR A 60 -0.50 -11.43 2.60
CA THR A 60 -0.31 -10.09 2.04
C THR A 60 -0.60 -10.07 0.53
N LEU A 61 -0.09 -11.06 -0.20
CA LEU A 61 -0.35 -11.19 -1.64
C LEU A 61 -1.84 -11.42 -1.93
N ILE A 62 -2.47 -12.32 -1.17
CA ILE A 62 -3.90 -12.62 -1.30
C ILE A 62 -4.74 -11.39 -0.96
N GLY A 63 -4.44 -10.69 0.14
CA GLY A 63 -5.15 -9.48 0.56
C GLY A 63 -5.05 -8.35 -0.46
N LEU A 64 -3.85 -8.13 -1.02
CA LEU A 64 -3.65 -7.16 -2.11
C LEU A 64 -4.45 -7.57 -3.35
N ALA A 65 -4.42 -8.85 -3.74
CA ALA A 65 -5.18 -9.34 -4.89
C ALA A 65 -6.69 -9.15 -4.68
N PHE A 66 -7.23 -9.44 -3.50
CA PHE A 66 -8.64 -9.23 -3.18
C PHE A 66 -9.02 -7.75 -3.17
N MET A 67 -8.18 -6.87 -2.63
CA MET A 67 -8.45 -5.42 -2.67
C MET A 67 -8.52 -4.89 -4.10
N LEU A 68 -7.56 -5.28 -4.95
CA LEU A 68 -7.55 -4.89 -6.35
C LEU A 68 -8.74 -5.49 -7.11
N PHE A 69 -9.13 -6.72 -6.79
CA PHE A 69 -10.30 -7.38 -7.37
C PHE A 69 -11.60 -6.66 -7.00
N LEU A 70 -11.82 -6.38 -5.70
CA LEU A 70 -13.00 -5.66 -5.22
C LEU A 70 -13.06 -4.25 -5.81
N SER A 71 -11.94 -3.53 -5.83
CA SER A 71 -11.84 -2.23 -6.48
C SER A 71 -12.22 -2.33 -7.96
N GLY A 72 -11.77 -3.37 -8.67
CA GLY A 72 -12.15 -3.63 -10.05
C GLY A 72 -13.64 -3.92 -10.24
N LEU A 73 -14.28 -4.62 -9.30
CA LEU A 73 -15.72 -4.91 -9.33
C LEU A 73 -16.59 -3.66 -9.10
N GLU A 74 -16.08 -2.66 -8.41
CA GLU A 74 -16.78 -1.37 -8.20
C GLU A 74 -16.71 -0.44 -9.42
N ILE A 75 -15.91 -0.78 -10.44
CA ILE A 75 -15.75 0.05 -11.65
C ILE A 75 -16.93 -0.13 -12.61
N ASP A 76 -17.68 0.95 -12.83
CA ASP A 76 -18.68 1.06 -13.89
C ASP A 76 -18.02 1.56 -15.20
N VAL A 77 -17.76 0.64 -16.12
CA VAL A 77 -17.10 0.92 -17.41
C VAL A 77 -17.91 1.83 -18.33
N ASP A 78 -19.24 1.86 -18.19
CA ASP A 78 -20.09 2.71 -19.02
C ASP A 78 -19.98 4.18 -18.60
N ARG A 79 -19.70 4.43 -17.32
CA ARG A 79 -19.37 5.77 -16.81
C ARG A 79 -17.97 6.24 -17.20
N LEU A 80 -17.04 5.34 -17.51
CA LEU A 80 -15.67 5.65 -17.94
C LEU A 80 -15.59 6.07 -19.42
N ARG A 81 -16.42 7.03 -19.83
CA ARG A 81 -16.48 7.52 -21.22
C ARG A 81 -16.48 9.04 -21.31
N GLY A 82 -16.27 9.55 -22.52
CA GLY A 82 -16.35 10.97 -22.84
C GLY A 82 -15.41 11.83 -21.99
N ARG A 83 -16.00 12.78 -21.26
CA ARG A 83 -15.24 13.76 -20.46
C ARG A 83 -14.46 13.09 -19.31
N ILE A 84 -15.03 12.09 -18.64
CA ILE A 84 -14.38 11.43 -17.49
C ILE A 84 -13.10 10.74 -17.97
N LEU A 85 -13.20 9.90 -19.00
CA LEU A 85 -12.03 9.22 -19.57
C LEU A 85 -10.95 10.21 -20.02
N ARG A 86 -11.34 11.29 -20.69
CA ARG A 86 -10.39 12.33 -21.14
C ARG A 86 -9.70 13.03 -19.97
N LEU A 87 -10.43 13.39 -18.91
CA LEU A 87 -9.84 14.03 -17.73
C LEU A 87 -8.92 13.08 -16.98
N THR A 88 -9.31 11.82 -16.78
CA THR A 88 -8.47 10.81 -16.13
C THR A 88 -7.22 10.53 -16.95
N ALA A 89 -7.33 10.38 -18.27
CA ALA A 89 -6.19 10.16 -19.15
C ALA A 89 -5.23 11.36 -19.18
N LEU A 90 -5.75 12.59 -19.24
CA LEU A 90 -4.94 13.80 -19.15
C LEU A 90 -4.26 13.95 -17.79
N GLY A 91 -4.98 13.66 -16.70
CA GLY A 91 -4.43 13.64 -15.35
C GLY A 91 -3.29 12.64 -15.23
N PHE A 92 -3.49 11.41 -15.71
CA PHE A 92 -2.45 10.38 -15.75
C PHE A 92 -1.24 10.82 -16.60
N ALA A 93 -1.48 11.35 -17.81
CA ALA A 93 -0.43 11.82 -18.70
C ALA A 93 0.37 12.99 -18.12
N ALA A 94 -0.26 13.85 -17.31
CA ALA A 94 0.40 14.93 -16.59
C ALA A 94 1.17 14.43 -15.36
N SER A 95 0.63 13.45 -14.62
CA SER A 95 1.29 12.84 -13.46
C SER A 95 2.53 12.03 -13.83
N PHE A 96 2.54 11.41 -15.02
CA PHE A 96 3.66 10.60 -15.50
C PHE A 96 5.02 11.35 -15.52
N PRO A 97 5.17 12.50 -16.21
CA PRO A 97 6.42 13.25 -16.21
C PRO A 97 6.78 13.77 -14.81
N ILE A 98 5.80 14.15 -13.98
CA ILE A 98 6.04 14.58 -12.60
C ILE A 98 6.68 13.43 -11.79
N ALA A 99 6.11 12.23 -11.86
CA ALA A 99 6.63 11.06 -11.17
C ALA A 99 8.04 10.68 -11.64
N VAL A 100 8.30 10.79 -12.95
CA VAL A 100 9.64 10.55 -13.53
C VAL A 100 10.64 11.60 -13.06
N VAL A 101 10.29 12.88 -13.08
CA VAL A 101 11.15 13.97 -12.59
C VAL A 101 11.49 13.78 -11.11
N VAL A 102 10.50 13.42 -10.27
CA VAL A 102 10.74 13.12 -8.86
C VAL A 102 11.67 11.92 -8.69
N GLY A 103 11.44 10.83 -9.44
CA GLY A 103 12.29 9.64 -9.40
C GLY A 103 13.75 9.95 -9.79
N LEU A 104 13.96 10.71 -10.87
CA LEU A 104 15.28 11.14 -11.32
C LEU A 104 15.95 12.11 -10.33
N GLY A 105 15.19 13.04 -9.74
CA GLY A 105 15.69 13.95 -8.71
C GLY A 105 16.18 13.19 -7.47
N LEU A 106 15.43 12.19 -7.01
CA LEU A 106 15.85 11.32 -5.90
C LEU A 106 17.09 10.49 -6.25
N GLN A 107 17.22 10.04 -7.50
CA GLN A 107 18.43 9.33 -7.95
C GLN A 107 19.64 10.27 -7.97
N ALA A 108 19.49 11.49 -8.48
CA ALA A 108 20.55 12.50 -8.49
C ALA A 108 21.01 12.87 -7.07
N GLY A 109 20.10 12.87 -6.10
CA GLY A 109 20.40 13.04 -4.67
C GLY A 109 21.00 11.80 -3.98
N GLY A 110 21.15 10.68 -4.68
CA GLY A 110 21.71 9.44 -4.12
C GLY A 110 20.75 8.63 -3.22
N PHE A 111 19.47 9.00 -3.15
CA PHE A 111 18.49 8.33 -2.28
C PHE A 111 17.94 7.02 -2.86
N VAL A 112 17.91 6.89 -4.20
CA VAL A 112 17.35 5.72 -4.88
C VAL A 112 18.22 5.26 -6.03
N LYS A 113 18.27 3.93 -6.24
CA LYS A 113 18.99 3.32 -7.37
C LYS A 113 18.15 3.22 -8.63
N SER A 114 16.84 2.99 -8.48
CA SER A 114 15.89 2.80 -9.57
C SER A 114 14.85 3.91 -9.61
N PRO A 115 15.05 4.97 -10.41
CA PRO A 115 14.11 6.10 -10.49
C PRO A 115 12.77 5.69 -11.10
N LEU A 116 12.78 4.74 -12.05
CA LEU A 116 11.57 4.25 -12.70
C LEU A 116 10.67 3.46 -11.74
N PHE A 117 11.27 2.71 -10.80
CA PHE A 117 10.50 2.01 -9.77
C PHE A 117 9.73 3.02 -8.90
N VAL A 118 10.40 4.09 -8.47
CA VAL A 118 9.75 5.17 -7.70
C VAL A 118 8.64 5.82 -8.52
N ALA A 119 8.90 6.14 -9.79
CA ALA A 119 7.89 6.74 -10.66
C ALA A 119 6.63 5.86 -10.78
N ILE A 120 6.79 4.54 -10.94
CA ILE A 120 5.66 3.61 -10.99
C ILE A 120 4.87 3.60 -9.68
N VAL A 121 5.56 3.58 -8.53
CA VAL A 121 4.91 3.63 -7.21
C VAL A 121 4.12 4.92 -7.02
N LEU A 122 4.66 6.06 -7.46
CA LEU A 122 4.00 7.37 -7.37
C LEU A 122 2.81 7.54 -8.32
N LEU A 123 2.73 6.73 -9.38
CA LEU A 123 1.63 6.78 -10.34
C LEU A 123 0.39 6.02 -9.86
N ALA A 124 0.54 5.11 -8.89
CA ALA A 124 -0.58 4.43 -8.29
C ALA A 124 -1.37 5.38 -7.37
N THR A 125 -2.69 5.40 -7.51
CA THR A 125 -3.60 6.13 -6.61
C THR A 125 -4.45 5.12 -5.82
N SER A 126 -4.75 5.46 -4.57
CA SER A 126 -5.67 4.74 -3.68
C SER A 126 -7.03 5.40 -3.61
#